data_AF-A0A257YBT4-F1
#
_entry.id   AF-A0A257YBT4-F1
#
_cell.length_a   1.000
_cell.length_b   1.000
_cell.length_c   1.000
_cell.angle_alpha   90.00
_cell.angle_beta   90.00
_cell.angle_gamma   90.00
#
_symmetry.space_group_name_H-M   'P 1'
#
loop_
_entity.id
_entity.type
_entity.pdbx_description
1 polymer ?
#
loop_
_entity_poly.entity_id
_entity_poly.type
_entity_poly.pdbx_seq_one_letter_code
_entity_poly.pdbx_strand_id
1 'polypeptide(L)'
;GAGPRADVERVTITASGGPFRTAPREQIARARAADALKHPNWSMGAKITIDSATLMNKGLELIEAHHLFAIPASQLEAVVHPESVVHGLVSFRDGSVVAGLAIPDMCVPIAHCLGFPDRLETSCRRLDLTKVGRLTFEAPDLERFPALRLAMDAMEAGGSAPTILNGANEIAVAAFLEGAIGMFGIAAVRQSPECGCGR
;
A
#
# COMPACT_ATOMS: atom_id res chain seq x y z
N GLY A 1 -7.54 18.79 8.33
CA GLY A 1 -7.61 20.18 7.83
C GLY A 1 -6.98 20.33 6.46
N ALA A 2 -7.33 19.47 5.48
CA ALA A 2 -6.83 19.61 4.11
C ALA A 2 -7.81 20.39 3.20
N GLY A 3 -9.07 20.53 3.61
CA GLY A 3 -10.13 21.19 2.85
C GLY A 3 -11.45 20.43 2.99
N PRO A 4 -12.57 20.93 2.46
CA PRO A 4 -13.81 20.18 2.33
C PRO A 4 -13.61 18.96 1.43
N ARG A 5 -14.22 17.82 1.78
CA ARG A 5 -14.16 16.60 0.96
C ARG A 5 -14.69 16.81 -0.46
N ALA A 6 -15.63 17.74 -0.65
CA ALA A 6 -16.17 18.09 -1.95
C ALA A 6 -15.11 18.65 -2.92
N ASP A 7 -14.02 19.19 -2.41
CA ASP A 7 -12.96 19.81 -3.21
C ASP A 7 -11.83 18.84 -3.55
N VAL A 8 -11.84 17.64 -2.95
CA VAL A 8 -10.87 16.58 -3.25
C VAL A 8 -11.11 16.04 -4.65
N GLU A 9 -10.10 16.20 -5.51
CA GLU A 9 -10.06 15.64 -6.85
C GLU A 9 -9.49 14.21 -6.82
N ARG A 10 -8.40 14.00 -6.08
CA ARG A 10 -7.70 12.72 -5.99
C ARG A 10 -6.96 12.55 -4.67
N VAL A 11 -6.88 11.32 -4.19
CA VAL A 11 -6.00 10.91 -3.10
C VAL A 11 -5.01 9.88 -3.61
N THR A 12 -3.72 10.17 -3.41
CA THR A 12 -2.62 9.30 -3.80
C THR A 12 -1.98 8.70 -2.56
N ILE A 13 -1.91 7.38 -2.51
CA ILE A 13 -1.23 6.63 -1.45
C ILE A 13 0.11 6.14 -2.00
N THR A 14 1.21 6.48 -1.33
CA THR A 14 2.56 6.17 -1.82
C THR A 14 3.05 4.81 -1.34
N ALA A 15 3.68 4.02 -2.20
CA ALA A 15 4.28 2.72 -1.88
C ALA A 15 5.81 2.78 -1.93
N SER A 16 6.51 2.02 -1.08
CA SER A 16 7.97 1.87 -1.19
C SER A 16 8.42 1.15 -2.49
N GLY A 17 7.51 0.36 -3.09
CA GLY A 17 7.80 -0.55 -4.20
C GLY A 17 8.29 -1.94 -3.76
N GLY A 18 8.60 -2.13 -2.47
CA GLY A 18 9.08 -3.39 -1.91
C GLY A 18 10.46 -3.83 -2.44
N PRO A 19 10.98 -5.00 -2.00
CA PRO A 19 12.30 -5.51 -2.39
C PRO A 19 12.42 -5.86 -3.88
N PHE A 20 11.29 -6.07 -4.58
CA PHE A 20 11.27 -6.48 -5.98
C PHE A 20 10.98 -5.34 -6.96
N ARG A 21 10.95 -4.10 -6.48
CA ARG A 21 10.66 -2.90 -7.28
C ARG A 21 11.41 -2.84 -8.60
N THR A 22 12.70 -3.22 -8.61
CA THR A 22 13.57 -3.22 -9.80
C THR A 22 13.97 -4.61 -10.26
N ALA A 23 13.39 -5.68 -9.68
CA ALA A 23 13.75 -7.05 -10.01
C ALA A 23 13.09 -7.50 -11.33
N PRO A 24 13.81 -8.26 -12.18
CA PRO A 24 13.21 -8.88 -13.36
C PRO A 24 12.21 -9.97 -12.96
N ARG A 25 11.24 -10.24 -13.84
CA ARG A 25 10.15 -11.20 -13.59
C ARG A 25 10.66 -12.59 -13.22
N GLU A 26 11.74 -13.05 -13.85
CA GLU A 26 12.35 -14.35 -13.60
C GLU A 26 12.93 -14.46 -12.19
N GLN A 27 13.45 -13.36 -11.64
CA GLN A 27 13.93 -13.29 -10.26
C GLN A 27 12.76 -13.38 -9.28
N ILE A 28 11.68 -12.64 -9.53
CA ILE A 28 10.47 -12.66 -8.70
C ILE A 28 9.85 -14.06 -8.69
N ALA A 29 9.80 -14.73 -9.85
CA ALA A 29 9.27 -16.09 -9.97
C ALA A 29 10.01 -17.11 -9.11
N ARG A 30 11.30 -16.87 -8.83
CA ARG A 30 12.17 -17.75 -8.03
C ARG A 30 12.33 -17.28 -6.59
N ALA A 31 11.76 -16.14 -6.23
CA ALA A 31 11.91 -15.54 -4.92
C ALA A 31 11.33 -16.45 -3.82
N ARG A 32 12.09 -16.59 -2.73
CA ARG A 32 11.64 -17.29 -1.52
C ARG A 32 11.24 -16.29 -0.44
N ALA A 33 10.58 -16.77 0.61
CA ALA A 33 10.24 -15.95 1.78
C ALA A 33 11.44 -15.15 2.32
N ALA A 34 12.62 -15.78 2.42
CA ALA A 34 13.85 -15.13 2.88
C ALA A 34 14.31 -13.95 2.00
N ASP A 35 13.94 -13.94 0.71
CA ASP A 35 14.24 -12.83 -0.20
C ASP A 35 13.23 -11.68 -0.01
N ALA A 36 11.95 -12.04 0.12
CA ALA A 36 10.86 -11.09 0.31
C ALA A 36 10.89 -10.40 1.69
N LEU A 37 11.42 -11.07 2.73
CA LEU A 37 11.52 -10.53 4.10
C LEU A 37 12.59 -9.42 4.26
N LYS A 38 13.38 -9.11 3.23
CA LYS A 38 14.41 -8.07 3.24
C LYS A 38 13.82 -6.70 2.82
N HIS A 39 12.95 -6.12 3.64
CA HIS A 39 12.33 -4.82 3.31
C HIS A 39 13.35 -3.67 3.41
N PRO A 40 13.42 -2.76 2.42
CA PRO A 40 14.47 -1.72 2.37
C PRO A 40 14.33 -0.62 3.43
N ASN A 41 13.10 -0.25 3.81
CA ASN A 41 12.84 0.99 4.57
C ASN A 41 12.20 0.78 5.95
N TRP A 42 11.65 -0.39 6.24
CA TRP A 42 10.75 -0.63 7.37
C TRP A 42 11.09 -1.96 8.03
N SER A 43 11.06 -1.99 9.36
CA SER A 43 11.12 -3.23 10.14
C SER A 43 9.70 -3.61 10.54
N MET A 44 9.20 -4.73 10.00
CA MET A 44 7.79 -5.11 10.12
C MET A 44 7.63 -6.63 10.31
N GLY A 45 6.44 -7.07 10.67
CA GLY A 45 6.10 -8.49 10.74
C GLY A 45 6.16 -9.18 9.38
N ALA A 46 6.24 -10.52 9.37
CA ALA A 46 6.41 -11.30 8.14
C ALA A 46 5.28 -11.07 7.12
N LYS A 47 4.01 -11.12 7.55
CA LYS A 47 2.84 -10.98 6.67
C LYS A 47 2.84 -9.66 5.91
N ILE A 48 2.93 -8.54 6.61
CA ILE A 48 2.97 -7.20 5.99
C ILE A 48 4.21 -7.02 5.11
N THR A 49 5.32 -7.66 5.46
CA THR A 49 6.53 -7.62 4.63
C THR A 49 6.31 -8.35 3.30
N ILE A 50 5.66 -9.52 3.30
CA ILE A 50 5.28 -10.22 2.07
C ILE A 50 4.26 -9.41 1.26
N ASP A 51 3.24 -8.84 1.91
CA ASP A 51 2.26 -7.99 1.24
C ASP A 51 2.90 -6.74 0.61
N SER A 52 3.92 -6.16 1.25
CA SER A 52 4.68 -5.06 0.66
C SER A 52 5.52 -5.51 -0.52
N ALA A 53 6.01 -6.75 -0.52
CA ALA A 53 6.77 -7.31 -1.63
C ALA A 53 5.91 -7.67 -2.84
N THR A 54 4.61 -7.96 -2.65
CA THR A 54 3.64 -8.16 -3.73
C THR A 54 2.91 -6.87 -4.16
N LEU A 55 3.07 -5.78 -3.40
CA LEU A 55 2.20 -4.60 -3.40
C LEU A 55 0.72 -4.88 -3.03
N MET A 56 0.39 -6.07 -2.53
CA MET A 56 -0.93 -6.32 -1.92
C MET A 56 -1.18 -5.36 -0.75
N ASN A 57 -0.15 -5.02 0.03
CA ASN A 57 -0.27 -4.07 1.13
C ASN A 57 -0.83 -2.73 0.63
N LYS A 58 -0.33 -2.24 -0.50
CA LYS A 58 -0.82 -0.99 -1.08
C LYS A 58 -2.25 -1.12 -1.59
N GLY A 59 -2.60 -2.27 -2.16
CA GLY A 59 -3.97 -2.58 -2.56
C GLY A 59 -4.95 -2.56 -1.39
N LEU A 60 -4.58 -3.18 -0.27
CA LEU A 60 -5.38 -3.18 0.97
C LEU A 60 -5.51 -1.78 1.57
N GLU A 61 -4.45 -0.96 1.52
CA GLU A 61 -4.51 0.44 1.97
C GLU A 61 -5.41 1.32 1.07
N LEU A 62 -5.51 1.03 -0.24
CA LEU A 62 -6.47 1.73 -1.11
C LEU A 62 -7.92 1.38 -0.72
N ILE A 63 -8.20 0.09 -0.49
CA ILE A 63 -9.50 -0.37 0.03
C ILE A 63 -9.79 0.27 1.38
N GLU A 64 -8.81 0.34 2.28
CA GLU A 64 -8.95 1.00 3.58
C GLU A 64 -9.29 2.48 3.41
N ALA A 65 -8.57 3.22 2.58
CA ALA A 65 -8.84 4.64 2.32
C ALA A 65 -10.22 4.86 1.69
N HIS A 66 -10.65 3.97 0.80
CA HIS A 66 -11.98 3.96 0.21
C HIS A 66 -13.05 3.92 1.30
N HIS A 67 -12.91 3.04 2.30
CA HIS A 67 -13.88 2.92 3.39
C HIS A 67 -13.73 4.00 4.46
N LEU A 68 -12.51 4.26 4.93
CA LEU A 68 -12.22 5.15 6.06
C LEU A 68 -12.56 6.60 5.75
N PHE A 69 -12.29 7.04 4.52
CA PHE A 69 -12.54 8.42 4.08
C PHE A 69 -13.74 8.53 3.12
N ALA A 70 -14.40 7.41 2.82
CA ALA A 70 -15.50 7.30 1.86
C ALA A 70 -15.13 7.87 0.47
N ILE A 71 -13.88 7.77 0.06
CA ILE A 71 -13.41 8.30 -1.23
C ILE A 71 -13.77 7.29 -2.33
N PRO A 72 -14.47 7.68 -3.42
CA PRO A 72 -14.72 6.79 -4.55
C PRO A 72 -13.44 6.15 -5.10
N ALA A 73 -13.52 4.88 -5.52
CA ALA A 73 -12.39 4.15 -6.09
C ALA A 73 -11.70 4.92 -7.24
N SER A 74 -12.48 5.60 -8.08
CA SER A 74 -11.98 6.43 -9.20
C SER A 74 -11.16 7.65 -8.79
N GLN A 75 -11.17 8.02 -7.51
CA GLN A 75 -10.37 9.11 -6.93
C GLN A 75 -9.16 8.61 -6.13
N LEU A 76 -8.91 7.31 -6.07
CA LEU A 76 -7.79 6.72 -5.34
C LEU A 76 -6.71 6.22 -6.31
N GLU A 77 -5.46 6.55 -6.02
CA GLU A 77 -4.31 6.18 -6.85
C GLU A 77 -3.15 5.69 -5.99
N ALA A 78 -2.38 4.74 -6.51
CA ALA A 78 -1.11 4.33 -5.92
C ALA A 78 0.07 4.87 -6.75
N VAL A 79 1.07 5.43 -6.08
CA VAL A 79 2.33 5.87 -6.70
C VAL A 79 3.49 5.24 -5.94
N VAL A 80 4.53 4.78 -6.64
CA VAL A 80 5.73 4.26 -5.99
C VAL A 80 6.67 5.42 -5.68
N HIS A 81 7.02 5.55 -4.40
CA HIS A 81 7.94 6.52 -3.83
C HIS A 81 8.98 5.78 -2.95
N PRO A 82 10.13 5.38 -3.53
CA PRO A 82 11.07 4.48 -2.85
C PRO A 82 11.74 5.10 -1.63
N GLU A 83 11.82 6.43 -1.52
CA GLU A 83 12.40 7.09 -0.35
C GLU A 83 11.46 7.05 0.87
N SER A 84 10.16 6.75 0.68
CA SER A 84 9.16 6.62 1.76
C SER A 84 9.11 7.83 2.71
N VAL A 85 9.29 9.04 2.16
CA VAL A 85 9.22 10.32 2.88
C VAL A 85 7.86 10.98 2.71
N VAL A 86 7.32 10.98 1.50
CA VAL A 86 5.94 11.37 1.23
C VAL A 86 5.05 10.17 1.47
N HIS A 87 4.14 10.23 2.43
CA HIS A 87 3.27 9.11 2.84
C HIS A 87 1.88 9.13 2.18
N GLY A 88 1.51 10.26 1.59
CA GLY A 88 0.25 10.42 0.85
C GLY A 88 0.07 11.85 0.37
N LEU A 89 -0.73 12.00 -0.69
CA LEU A 89 -1.05 13.28 -1.31
C LEU A 89 -2.57 13.41 -1.47
N VAL A 90 -3.07 14.63 -1.33
CA VAL A 90 -4.46 15.00 -1.61
C VAL A 90 -4.41 16.14 -2.62
N SER A 91 -4.92 15.88 -3.82
CA SER A 91 -5.07 16.87 -4.90
C SER A 91 -6.47 17.47 -4.86
N PHE A 92 -6.54 18.79 -5.02
CA PHE A 92 -7.79 19.54 -5.00
C PHE A 92 -8.12 20.08 -6.40
N ARG A 93 -9.40 20.38 -6.62
CA ARG A 93 -9.94 20.85 -7.92
C ARG A 93 -9.33 22.17 -8.43
N ASP A 94 -8.67 22.92 -7.57
CA ASP A 94 -7.94 24.14 -7.92
C ASP A 94 -6.49 23.87 -8.41
N GLY A 95 -6.07 22.59 -8.43
CA GLY A 95 -4.74 22.15 -8.80
C GLY A 95 -3.74 22.14 -7.65
N SER A 96 -4.13 22.56 -6.44
CA SER A 96 -3.25 22.48 -5.26
C SER A 96 -3.12 21.04 -4.76
N VAL A 97 -1.98 20.74 -4.14
CA VAL A 97 -1.69 19.41 -3.58
C VAL A 97 -1.15 19.58 -2.17
N VAL A 98 -1.75 18.86 -1.22
CA VAL A 98 -1.24 18.73 0.15
C VAL A 98 -0.62 17.35 0.30
N ALA A 99 0.61 17.30 0.80
CA ALA A 99 1.34 16.06 1.02
C ALA A 99 1.73 15.90 2.50
N GLY A 100 1.56 14.68 3.02
CA GLY A 100 2.04 14.31 4.36
C GLY A 100 3.47 13.80 4.29
N LEU A 101 4.42 14.55 4.88
CA LEU A 101 5.83 14.20 4.89
C LEU A 101 6.31 13.84 6.30
N ALA A 102 7.02 12.72 6.40
CA ALA A 102 7.72 12.31 7.59
C ALA A 102 8.81 11.31 7.20
N ILE A 103 9.79 11.10 8.07
CA ILE A 103 10.64 9.91 7.93
C ILE A 103 9.79 8.63 8.08
N PRO A 104 10.24 7.48 7.54
CA PRO A 104 9.56 6.20 7.74
C PRO A 104 9.74 5.72 9.19
N ASP A 105 8.92 6.24 10.09
CA ASP A 105 8.91 5.94 11.51
C ASP A 105 7.47 5.98 12.05
N MET A 106 6.96 4.82 12.51
CA MET A 106 5.59 4.68 13.01
C MET A 106 5.31 5.52 14.27
N CYS A 107 6.35 5.98 14.96
CA CYS A 107 6.23 6.93 16.07
C CYS A 107 5.45 8.19 15.65
N VAL A 108 5.62 8.66 14.40
CA VAL A 108 4.97 9.89 13.89
C VAL A 108 3.45 9.73 13.73
N PRO A 109 2.93 8.76 12.93
CA PRO A 109 1.48 8.59 12.80
C PRO A 109 0.81 8.18 14.12
N ILE A 110 1.46 7.36 14.96
CA ILE A 110 0.91 6.98 16.28
C ILE A 110 0.74 8.22 17.17
N ALA A 111 1.77 9.07 17.27
CA ALA A 111 1.69 10.30 18.05
C ALA A 111 0.64 11.28 17.51
N HIS A 112 0.46 11.35 16.19
CA HIS A 112 -0.60 12.15 15.59
C HIS A 112 -1.99 11.64 16.01
N CYS A 113 -2.25 10.33 15.93
CA CYS A 113 -3.55 9.77 16.33
C CYS A 113 -3.86 9.98 17.82
N LEU A 114 -2.86 9.89 18.69
CA LEU A 114 -3.03 10.08 20.13
C LEU A 114 -3.15 11.57 20.54
N GLY A 115 -2.56 12.47 19.76
CA GLY A 115 -2.53 13.90 20.06
C GLY A 115 -3.64 14.72 19.42
N PHE A 116 -4.29 14.20 18.39
CA PHE A 116 -5.24 14.97 17.57
C PHE A 116 -6.38 15.59 18.40
N PRO A 117 -6.74 16.87 18.17
CA PRO A 117 -6.28 17.76 17.10
C PRO A 117 -4.94 18.47 17.36
N ASP A 118 -4.40 18.35 18.56
CA ASP A 118 -3.13 18.95 18.98
C ASP A 118 -1.92 18.10 18.53
N ARG A 119 -0.73 18.55 18.93
CA ARG A 119 0.53 17.87 18.62
C ARG A 119 1.23 17.45 19.91
N LEU A 120 1.56 16.16 20.01
CA LEU A 120 2.42 15.64 21.07
C LEU A 120 3.89 15.88 20.71
N GLU A 121 4.68 16.24 21.72
CA GLU A 121 6.13 16.21 21.60
C GLU A 121 6.62 14.76 21.58
N THR A 122 7.56 14.46 20.68
CA THR A 122 8.11 13.11 20.50
C THR A 122 9.60 13.14 20.29
N SER A 123 10.27 12.05 20.66
CA SER A 123 11.68 11.81 20.37
C SER A 123 11.92 11.19 18.98
N CYS A 124 10.88 11.08 18.12
CA CYS A 124 11.07 10.54 16.77
C CYS A 124 12.04 11.43 16.00
N ARG A 125 12.89 10.81 15.17
CA ARG A 125 13.84 11.54 14.31
C ARG A 125 13.09 12.56 13.44
N ARG A 126 13.70 13.73 13.21
CA ARG A 126 13.12 14.80 12.40
C ARG A 126 13.51 14.66 10.93
N LEU A 127 12.57 14.98 10.04
CA LEU A 127 12.83 15.01 8.60
C LEU A 127 13.79 16.15 8.28
N ASP A 128 14.85 15.82 7.54
CA ASP A 128 15.82 16.79 7.01
C ASP A 128 15.88 16.63 5.49
N LEU A 129 15.17 17.51 4.77
CA LEU A 129 15.07 17.45 3.31
C LEU A 129 16.42 17.61 2.62
N THR A 130 17.35 18.34 3.23
CA THR A 130 18.69 18.53 2.66
C THR A 130 19.52 17.24 2.70
N LYS A 131 19.28 16.39 3.70
CA LYS A 131 19.89 15.05 3.80
C LYS A 131 19.19 14.02 2.93
N VAL A 132 17.88 14.13 2.75
CA VAL A 132 17.12 13.26 1.82
C VAL A 132 17.56 13.52 0.38
N GLY A 133 17.71 14.80 0.01
CA GLY A 133 18.26 15.24 -1.28
C GLY A 133 17.27 15.09 -2.45
N ARG A 134 16.85 13.86 -2.76
CA ARG A 134 15.97 13.56 -3.90
C ARG A 134 14.74 12.78 -3.45
N LEU A 135 13.59 13.16 -4.01
CA LEU A 135 12.34 12.41 -3.93
C LEU A 135 11.99 11.95 -5.34
N THR A 136 11.74 10.66 -5.53
CA THR A 136 11.36 10.09 -6.83
C THR A 136 9.95 9.50 -6.76
N PHE A 137 9.25 9.54 -7.90
CA PHE A 137 7.89 9.05 -8.04
C PHE A 137 7.78 8.30 -9.36
N GLU A 138 7.20 7.10 -9.33
CA GLU A 138 7.00 6.26 -10.51
C GLU A 138 5.63 5.59 -10.46
N ALA A 139 5.04 5.34 -11.63
CA ALA A 139 3.80 4.56 -11.72
C ALA A 139 4.06 3.11 -11.28
N PRO A 140 3.14 2.46 -10.56
CA PRO A 140 3.30 1.05 -10.20
C PRO A 140 3.26 0.16 -11.44
N ASP A 141 4.18 -0.80 -11.53
CA ASP A 141 4.20 -1.81 -12.59
C ASP A 141 3.20 -2.94 -12.26
N LEU A 142 2.00 -2.82 -12.82
CA LEU A 142 0.89 -3.74 -12.53
C LEU A 142 1.04 -5.10 -13.25
N GLU A 143 1.97 -5.25 -14.20
CA GLU A 143 2.33 -6.56 -14.76
C GLU A 143 3.30 -7.31 -13.84
N ARG A 144 4.21 -6.57 -13.21
CA ARG A 144 5.13 -7.08 -12.18
C ARG A 144 4.42 -7.37 -10.86
N PHE A 145 3.44 -6.54 -10.49
CA PHE A 145 2.70 -6.64 -9.23
C PHE A 145 1.20 -6.85 -9.45
N PRO A 146 0.78 -8.03 -9.94
CA PRO A 146 -0.62 -8.32 -10.21
C PRO A 146 -1.52 -8.31 -8.96
N ALA A 147 -0.95 -8.47 -7.76
CA ALA A 147 -1.71 -8.37 -6.51
C ALA A 147 -2.31 -6.97 -6.29
N LEU A 148 -1.61 -5.91 -6.72
CA LEU A 148 -2.13 -4.55 -6.65
C LEU A 148 -3.35 -4.37 -7.58
N ARG A 149 -3.27 -4.90 -8.81
CA ARG A 149 -4.42 -4.94 -9.74
C ARG A 149 -5.62 -5.65 -9.10
N LEU A 150 -5.39 -6.84 -8.56
CA LEU A 150 -6.45 -7.65 -7.94
C LEU A 150 -7.17 -6.91 -6.81
N ALA A 151 -6.43 -6.12 -6.01
CA ALA A 151 -7.01 -5.28 -4.97
C ALA A 151 -7.78 -4.09 -5.51
N MET A 152 -7.30 -3.44 -6.58
CA MET A 152 -8.05 -2.37 -7.25
C MET A 152 -9.36 -2.91 -7.84
N ASP A 153 -9.32 -4.06 -8.50
CA ASP A 153 -10.51 -4.71 -9.06
C ASP A 153 -11.52 -5.08 -7.94
N ALA A 154 -11.05 -5.60 -6.80
CA ALA A 154 -11.89 -5.91 -5.66
C ALA A 154 -12.50 -4.65 -5.00
N MET A 155 -11.74 -3.56 -4.94
CA MET A 155 -12.22 -2.25 -4.45
C MET A 155 -13.34 -1.73 -5.35
N GLU A 156 -13.17 -1.79 -6.67
CA GLU A 156 -14.17 -1.36 -7.65
C GLU A 156 -15.43 -2.23 -7.63
N ALA A 157 -15.27 -3.55 -7.50
CA ALA A 157 -16.39 -4.48 -7.40
C ALA A 157 -17.24 -4.26 -6.13
N GLY A 158 -16.60 -3.85 -5.03
CA GLY A 158 -17.27 -3.61 -3.75
C GLY A 158 -17.92 -4.88 -3.17
N GLY A 159 -18.99 -4.70 -2.38
CA GLY A 159 -19.69 -5.80 -1.73
C GLY A 159 -18.77 -6.65 -0.85
N SER A 160 -18.80 -7.98 -1.04
CA SER A 160 -17.92 -8.91 -0.30
C SER A 160 -16.55 -9.12 -0.95
N ALA A 161 -16.27 -8.51 -2.12
CA ALA A 161 -15.02 -8.77 -2.84
C ALA A 161 -13.76 -8.39 -2.04
N PRO A 162 -13.68 -7.23 -1.36
CA PRO A 162 -12.54 -6.91 -0.50
C PRO A 162 -12.34 -7.90 0.67
N THR A 163 -13.43 -8.37 1.27
CA THR A 163 -13.39 -9.36 2.36
C THR A 163 -12.86 -10.71 1.87
N ILE A 164 -13.36 -11.18 0.72
CA ILE A 164 -12.89 -12.42 0.09
C ILE A 164 -11.41 -12.30 -0.24
N LEU A 165 -10.99 -11.18 -0.86
CA LEU A 165 -9.59 -10.92 -1.19
C LEU A 165 -8.70 -10.96 0.04
N ASN A 166 -9.09 -10.30 1.13
CA ASN A 166 -8.31 -10.27 2.35
C ASN A 166 -8.10 -11.68 2.93
N GLY A 167 -9.18 -12.46 3.09
CA GLY A 167 -9.08 -13.84 3.59
C GLY A 167 -8.28 -14.76 2.66
N ALA A 168 -8.49 -14.65 1.35
CA ALA A 168 -7.69 -15.34 0.33
C ALA A 168 -6.20 -15.03 0.43
N ASN A 169 -5.85 -13.75 0.58
CA ASN A 169 -4.48 -13.29 0.67
C ASN A 169 -3.78 -13.82 1.94
N GLU A 170 -4.47 -13.86 3.08
CA GLU A 170 -3.89 -14.41 4.32
C GLU A 170 -3.43 -15.86 4.15
N ILE A 171 -4.28 -16.70 3.57
CA ILE A 171 -3.95 -18.11 3.31
C ILE A 171 -2.82 -18.24 2.28
N ALA A 172 -2.83 -17.41 1.24
CA ALA A 172 -1.80 -17.46 0.20
C ALA A 172 -0.43 -17.00 0.70
N VAL A 173 -0.39 -15.95 1.53
CA VAL A 173 0.85 -15.50 2.18
C VAL A 173 1.39 -16.58 3.12
N ALA A 174 0.53 -17.25 3.91
CA ALA A 174 0.95 -18.37 4.74
C ALA A 174 1.55 -19.51 3.90
N ALA A 175 0.89 -19.90 2.81
CA ALA A 175 1.40 -20.92 1.89
C ALA A 175 2.74 -20.52 1.23
N PHE A 176 2.95 -19.23 0.92
CA PHE A 176 4.24 -18.74 0.41
C PHE A 176 5.35 -18.79 1.46
N LEU A 177 5.03 -18.41 2.70
CA LEU A 177 5.97 -18.48 3.83
C LEU A 177 6.42 -19.91 4.13
N GLU A 178 5.53 -20.88 3.95
CA GLU A 178 5.82 -22.33 4.07
C GLU A 178 6.49 -22.92 2.82
N GLY A 179 6.63 -22.15 1.74
CA GLY A 179 7.24 -22.61 0.49
C GLY A 179 6.35 -23.52 -0.37
N ALA A 180 5.04 -23.58 -0.08
CA ALA A 180 4.08 -24.37 -0.83
C ALA A 180 3.69 -23.73 -2.18
N ILE A 181 3.77 -22.41 -2.29
CA ILE A 181 3.53 -21.66 -3.53
C ILE A 181 4.68 -20.68 -3.81
N GLY A 182 4.83 -20.27 -5.07
CA GLY A 182 5.72 -19.17 -5.45
C GLY A 182 5.08 -17.79 -5.28
N MET A 183 5.87 -16.72 -5.40
CA MET A 183 5.43 -15.33 -5.19
C MET A 183 4.21 -14.95 -6.06
N PHE A 184 4.22 -15.30 -7.35
CA PHE A 184 3.08 -15.06 -8.24
C PHE A 184 1.83 -15.88 -7.90
N GLY A 185 2.00 -16.96 -7.12
CA GLY A 185 0.88 -17.75 -6.59
C GLY A 185 0.00 -16.95 -5.64
N ILE A 186 0.54 -15.94 -4.94
CA ILE A 186 -0.22 -15.06 -4.03
C ILE A 186 -1.26 -14.24 -4.80
N ALA A 187 -0.91 -13.77 -5.99
CA ALA A 187 -1.84 -13.03 -6.86
C ALA A 187 -2.73 -13.94 -7.71
N ALA A 188 -2.47 -15.26 -7.73
CA ALA A 188 -3.23 -16.22 -8.50
C ALA A 188 -4.45 -16.77 -7.74
N VAL A 189 -4.72 -16.26 -6.53
CA VAL A 189 -5.85 -16.69 -5.72
C VAL A 189 -7.13 -16.29 -6.43
N ARG A 190 -7.84 -17.29 -6.98
CA ARG A 190 -9.07 -17.06 -7.71
C ARG A 190 -10.17 -16.71 -6.73
N GLN A 191 -10.91 -15.64 -7.03
CA GLN A 191 -12.26 -15.51 -6.52
C GLN A 191 -13.08 -16.64 -7.18
N SER A 192 -13.35 -17.71 -6.43
CA SER A 192 -14.26 -18.74 -6.93
C SER A 192 -15.64 -18.09 -7.13
N PRO A 193 -16.24 -18.16 -8.34
CA PRO A 193 -17.57 -17.61 -8.59
C PRO A 193 -18.69 -18.33 -7.78
N GLU A 194 -18.33 -19.40 -7.07
CA GLU A 194 -19.23 -20.22 -6.24
C GLU A 194 -19.56 -19.59 -4.88
N CYS A 195 -18.87 -18.53 -4.46
CA CYS A 195 -19.27 -17.77 -3.28
C CYS A 195 -20.43 -16.83 -3.66
N GLY A 196 -21.65 -17.39 -3.70
CA GLY A 196 -22.90 -16.70 -4.03
C GLY A 196 -23.34 -15.63 -3.03
N CYS A 197 -22.43 -14.83 -2.49
CA CYS A 197 -22.72 -13.70 -1.62
C CYS A 197 -22.91 -12.45 -2.49
N GLY A 198 -24.07 -12.33 -3.14
CA GLY A 198 -24.35 -11.20 -4.01
C GLY A 198 -25.60 -11.29 -4.91
N ARG A 199 -26.55 -12.17 -4.58
CA ARG A 199 -27.94 -12.05 -5.06
C ARG A 199 -28.86 -11.78 -3.89
#